data_AF-A0A520FNJ3-F1
#
_entry.id   AF-A0A520FNJ3-F1
#
_cell.length_a   1.000
_cell.length_b   1.000
_cell.length_c   1.000
_cell.angle_alpha   90.00
_cell.angle_beta   90.00
_cell.angle_gamma   90.00
#
_symmetry.space_group_name_H-M   'P 1'
#
loop_
_entity.id
_entity.type
_entity.pdbx_description
1 polymer ?
#
loop_
_entity_poly.entity_id
_entity_poly.type
_entity_poly.pdbx_seq_one_letter_code
_entity_poly.pdbx_strand_id
1 'polypeptide(L)'
;MDSLCRAISIDVFFPREGETRGERLRRERTAKAICQQCPVQHQCRNHAVTVDEPYGIWGGVSEADRRQLSPAQTSSADRRQRGQRDCLRIAPQHRPPGKNLSTPSTM
;
A
#
# COMPACT_ATOMS: atom_id res chain seq x y z
N MET A 1 -19.70 25.65 6.94
CA MET A 1 -18.47 24.91 6.58
C MET A 1 -18.92 23.57 6.05
N ASP A 2 -18.97 23.42 4.73
CA ASP A 2 -19.55 22.25 4.08
C ASP A 2 -18.48 21.22 3.74
N SER A 3 -18.82 19.94 3.90
CA SER A 3 -17.95 18.82 3.53
C SER A 3 -18.29 18.33 2.12
N LEU A 4 -17.29 18.27 1.23
CA LEU A 4 -17.49 17.84 -0.16
C LEU A 4 -17.99 16.39 -0.28
N CYS A 5 -17.69 15.54 0.71
CA CYS A 5 -18.14 14.15 0.72
C CYS A 5 -19.66 14.00 0.76
N ARG A 6 -20.42 15.01 1.20
CA ARG A 6 -21.89 14.96 1.25
C ARG A 6 -22.55 14.96 -0.13
N ALA A 7 -21.87 15.49 -1.15
CA ALA A 7 -22.38 15.54 -2.51
C ALA A 7 -22.02 14.29 -3.33
N ILE A 8 -21.35 13.30 -2.73
CA ILE A 8 -20.74 12.16 -3.41
C ILE A 8 -21.21 10.87 -2.75
N SER A 9 -21.32 9.78 -3.54
CA SER A 9 -21.71 8.48 -2.99
C SER A 9 -20.73 8.00 -1.92
N ILE A 10 -21.28 7.42 -0.84
CA ILE A 10 -20.53 6.79 0.25
C ILE A 10 -19.64 5.64 -0.25
N ASP A 11 -20.02 4.97 -1.34
CA ASP A 11 -19.27 3.84 -1.93
C ASP A 11 -17.91 4.25 -2.48
N VAL A 12 -17.67 5.55 -2.64
CA VAL A 12 -16.36 6.08 -3.03
C VAL A 12 -15.41 6.04 -1.83
N PHE A 13 -15.92 6.27 -0.63
CA PHE A 13 -15.10 6.40 0.57
C PHE A 13 -14.95 5.06 1.32
N PHE A 14 -15.93 4.17 1.23
CA PHE A 14 -15.95 2.89 1.95
C PHE A 14 -15.79 1.69 0.99
N PRO A 15 -15.12 0.61 1.42
CA PRO A 15 -14.97 -0.59 0.61
C PRO A 15 -16.34 -1.25 0.34
N ARG A 16 -16.47 -1.84 -0.85
CA ARG A 16 -17.64 -2.66 -1.22
C ARG A 16 -17.32 -4.15 -1.12
N GLU A 17 -18.35 -4.95 -0.89
CA GLU A 17 -18.21 -6.40 -0.87
C GLU A 17 -17.82 -6.92 -2.27
N GLY A 18 -16.86 -7.86 -2.31
CA GLY A 18 -16.36 -8.41 -3.57
C GLY A 18 -15.41 -7.51 -4.37
N GLU A 19 -14.94 -6.38 -3.82
CA GLU A 19 -14.01 -5.49 -4.52
C GLU A 19 -12.65 -6.16 -4.79
N THR A 20 -12.23 -6.20 -6.06
CA THR A 20 -10.91 -6.68 -6.43
C THR A 20 -9.82 -5.69 -5.98
N ARG A 21 -8.57 -6.15 -5.87
CA ARG A 21 -7.44 -5.28 -5.50
C ARG A 21 -7.31 -4.04 -6.41
N GLY A 22 -7.57 -4.20 -7.71
CA GLY A 22 -7.48 -3.11 -8.68
C GLY A 22 -8.57 -2.06 -8.50
N GLU A 23 -9.81 -2.49 -8.25
CA GLU A 23 -10.94 -1.61 -7.97
C GLU A 23 -10.72 -0.82 -6.69
N ARG A 24 -10.23 -1.48 -5.63
CA ARG A 24 -9.87 -0.84 -4.37
C ARG A 24 -8.90 0.31 -4.58
N LEU A 25 -7.81 0.07 -5.31
CA LEU A 25 -6.80 1.10 -5.58
C LEU A 25 -7.37 2.29 -6.37
N ARG A 26 -8.28 2.05 -7.32
CA ARG A 26 -8.94 3.11 -8.08
C ARG A 26 -9.88 3.93 -7.19
N ARG A 27 -10.72 3.26 -6.41
CA ARG A 27 -11.63 3.90 -5.46
C ARG A 27 -10.87 4.76 -4.45
N GLU A 28 -9.83 4.21 -3.82
CA GLU A 28 -9.00 4.95 -2.86
C GLU A 28 -8.35 6.18 -3.49
N ARG A 29 -7.87 6.08 -4.74
CA ARG A 29 -7.29 7.23 -5.45
C ARG A 29 -8.35 8.32 -5.69
N THR A 30 -9.54 7.95 -6.15
CA THR A 30 -10.65 8.88 -6.39
C THR A 30 -11.07 9.58 -5.10
N ALA A 31 -11.28 8.81 -4.03
CA ALA A 31 -11.65 9.34 -2.72
C ALA A 31 -10.59 10.31 -2.16
N LYS A 32 -9.31 9.96 -2.28
CA LYS A 32 -8.19 10.83 -1.88
C LYS A 32 -8.19 12.15 -2.64
N ALA A 33 -8.42 12.13 -3.96
CA ALA A 33 -8.48 13.34 -4.79
C ALA A 33 -9.63 14.27 -4.35
N ILE A 34 -10.80 13.71 -4.04
CA ILE A 34 -11.94 14.47 -3.51
C ILE A 34 -11.59 15.10 -2.16
N CYS A 35 -11.01 14.31 -1.24
CA CYS A 35 -10.62 14.82 0.07
C CYS A 35 -9.58 15.93 0.01
N GLN A 36 -8.72 15.97 -1.02
CA GLN A 36 -7.73 17.04 -1.23
C GLN A 36 -8.35 18.41 -1.51
N GLN A 37 -9.57 18.43 -2.07
CA GLN A 37 -10.30 19.66 -2.38
C GLN A 37 -11.19 20.12 -1.20
N CYS A 38 -11.31 19.30 -0.16
CA CYS A 38 -12.26 19.53 0.94
C CYS A 38 -11.67 20.51 1.97
N PRO A 39 -12.36 21.62 2.31
CA PRO A 39 -11.85 22.62 3.25
C PRO A 39 -11.70 22.07 4.68
N VAL A 40 -12.48 21.05 5.05
CA VAL A 40 -12.46 20.43 6.38
C VAL A 40 -11.55 19.20 6.47
N GLN A 41 -10.63 19.00 5.51
CA GLN A 41 -9.76 17.82 5.43
C GLN A 41 -9.04 17.53 6.76
N HIS A 42 -8.39 18.54 7.36
CA HIS A 42 -7.61 18.38 8.59
C HIS A 42 -8.47 17.98 9.78
N GLN A 43 -9.61 18.65 9.99
CA GLN A 43 -10.55 18.31 11.06
C GLN A 43 -11.09 16.89 10.88
N CYS A 44 -11.48 16.52 9.65
CA CYS A 44 -11.98 15.18 9.33
C CYS A 44 -10.92 14.09 9.61
N ARG A 45 -9.65 14.33 9.24
CA ARG A 45 -8.55 13.42 9.53
C ARG A 45 -8.33 13.25 11.03
N ASN A 46 -8.28 14.36 11.77
CA ASN A 46 -8.05 14.33 13.22
C ASN A 46 -9.16 13.59 13.96
N HIS A 47 -10.41 13.81 13.54
CA HIS A 47 -11.55 13.08 14.09
C HIS A 47 -11.40 11.57 13.86
N ALA A 48 -11.15 11.14 12.61
CA ALA A 48 -11.00 9.73 12.27
C ALA A 48 -9.87 9.02 13.04
N VAL A 49 -8.77 9.72 13.33
CA VAL A 49 -7.69 9.18 14.17
C VAL A 49 -8.10 9.10 15.64
N THR A 50 -8.84 10.09 16.14
CA THR A 50 -9.27 10.16 17.55
C THR A 50 -10.24 9.04 17.90
N VAL A 51 -11.16 8.71 17.00
CA VAL A 51 -12.16 7.65 17.19
C VAL A 51 -11.73 6.28 16.65
N ASP A 52 -10.50 6.18 16.15
CA ASP A 52 -9.91 4.97 15.55
C ASP A 52 -10.81 4.33 14.48
N GLU A 53 -11.28 5.14 13.51
CA GLU A 53 -12.20 4.66 12.48
C GLU A 53 -11.61 3.51 11.65
N PRO A 54 -12.18 2.29 11.73
CA PRO A 54 -11.55 1.08 11.23
C PRO A 54 -11.58 0.95 9.72
N TYR A 55 -12.46 1.69 9.02
CA TYR A 55 -12.64 1.54 7.58
C TYR A 55 -12.74 2.86 6.83
N GLY A 56 -12.52 2.79 5.51
CA GLY A 56 -12.76 3.88 4.57
C GLY A 56 -11.69 4.97 4.51
N ILE A 57 -11.91 5.95 3.64
CA ILE A 57 -11.04 7.12 3.43
C ILE A 57 -11.59 8.31 4.22
N TRP A 58 -10.74 8.89 5.08
CA TRP A 58 -11.12 10.09 5.84
C TRP A 58 -10.02 11.14 5.72
N GLY A 59 -10.39 12.39 5.45
CA GLY A 59 -9.43 13.49 5.35
C GLY A 59 -8.23 13.21 4.44
N GLY A 60 -8.42 12.44 3.36
CA GLY A 60 -7.38 12.10 2.37
C GLY A 60 -6.43 10.97 2.76
N VAL A 61 -6.68 10.27 3.86
CA VAL A 61 -5.90 9.09 4.28
C VAL A 61 -6.77 7.83 4.25
N SER A 62 -6.20 6.73 3.78
CA SER A 62 -6.84 5.42 3.88
C SER A 62 -6.63 4.80 5.26
N GLU A 63 -7.39 3.76 5.56
CA GLU A 63 -7.16 2.91 6.73
C GLU A 63 -5.69 2.43 6.82
N ALA A 64 -5.11 2.01 5.69
CA ALA A 64 -3.72 1.56 5.64
C ALA A 64 -2.75 2.70 5.98
N ASP A 65 -3.03 3.92 5.49
CA ASP A 65 -2.22 5.11 5.82
C ASP A 65 -2.40 5.51 7.29
N ARG A 66 -3.61 5.38 7.86
CA ARG A 66 -3.90 5.69 9.26
C ARG A 66 -3.17 4.74 10.22
N ARG A 67 -3.11 3.45 9.92
CA ARG A 67 -2.35 2.48 10.72
C ARG A 67 -0.86 2.82 10.84
N GLN A 68 -0.30 3.54 9.87
CA GLN A 68 1.08 4.03 9.94
C GLN A 68 1.24 5.33 10.74
N LEU A 69 0.16 6.08 10.95
CA LEU A 69 0.15 7.34 11.71
C LEU A 69 -0.09 7.13 13.21
N SER A 70 -0.66 5.99 13.61
CA SER A 70 -0.87 5.66 15.02
C SER A 70 0.45 5.28 15.71
N PRO A 71 0.91 6.02 16.75
CA PRO A 71 2.19 5.76 17.42
C PRO A 71 2.28 4.40 18.11
N ALA A 72 1.15 3.72 18.32
CA ALA A 72 1.09 2.37 18.90
C ALA A 72 1.67 1.26 18.00
N GLN A 73 1.97 1.53 16.72
CA GLN A 73 2.49 0.53 15.77
C GLN A 73 3.92 0.79 15.29
N THR A 74 4.66 1.68 15.96
CA THR A 74 6.05 2.00 15.64
C THR A 74 7.05 0.89 16.00
N SER A 75 6.59 -0.32 16.31
CA SER A 75 7.43 -1.47 16.68
C SER A 75 7.67 -2.47 15.54
N SER A 76 7.05 -2.29 14.37
CA SER A 76 7.11 -3.27 13.27
C SER A 76 7.89 -2.79 12.03
N ALA A 77 8.06 -1.47 11.85
CA ALA A 77 8.84 -0.90 10.75
C ALA A 77 10.36 -0.87 11.05
N ASP A 78 10.76 -0.86 12.33
CA ASP A 78 12.17 -0.85 12.76
C ASP A 78 12.84 -2.24 12.69
N ARG A 79 12.07 -3.33 12.76
CA ARG A 79 12.63 -4.70 12.68
C ARG A 79 13.09 -5.08 11.26
N ARG A 80 12.55 -4.44 10.21
CA ARG A 80 12.90 -4.77 8.81
C ARG A 80 14.16 -4.06 8.31
N GLN A 81 14.58 -2.94 8.92
CA GLN A 81 15.75 -2.19 8.45
C GLN A 81 17.08 -2.73 8.99
N ARG A 82 17.09 -3.38 10.16
CA ARG A 82 18.35 -3.90 10.74
C ARG A 82 18.87 -5.18 10.05
N GLY A 83 18.00 -5.94 9.37
CA GLY A 83 18.38 -7.13 8.58
C GLY A 83 18.59 -6.88 7.09
N GLN A 84 18.39 -5.65 6.61
CA GLN A 84 18.53 -5.30 5.19
C GLN A 84 19.92 -4.75 4.83
N ARG A 85 20.84 -4.71 5.81
CA ARG A 85 22.28 -4.48 5.58
C ARG A 85 23.07 -5.76 5.31
N ASP A 86 22.42 -6.93 5.36
CA ASP A 86 23.00 -8.18 4.90
C ASP A 86 22.61 -8.39 3.45
N CYS A 87 23.43 -7.84 2.57
CA CYS A 87 23.44 -8.15 1.15
C CYS A 87 23.44 -9.67 0.99
N LEU A 88 22.39 -10.23 0.38
CA LEU A 88 22.43 -11.62 -0.09
C LEU A 88 23.44 -11.68 -1.25
N ARG A 89 24.70 -11.98 -0.89
CA ARG A 89 25.79 -12.21 -1.83
C ARG A 89 25.50 -13.55 -2.52
N ILE A 90 24.93 -13.52 -3.71
CA ILE A 90 24.80 -14.72 -4.54
C ILE A 90 26.22 -15.16 -4.89
N ALA A 91 26.65 -16.32 -4.40
CA ALA A 91 27.97 -16.88 -4.72
C ALA A 91 28.04 -17.20 -6.23
N PRO A 92 29.10 -16.81 -6.96
CA PRO A 92 29.18 -16.99 -8.42
C PRO A 92 29.54 -18.42 -8.86
N GLN A 93 29.28 -19.45 -8.06
CA GLN A 93 29.63 -20.82 -8.41
C GLN A 93 28.42 -21.73 -8.48
N HIS A 94 27.67 -21.60 -9.57
CA HIS A 94 26.97 -22.74 -10.15
C HIS A 94 27.33 -22.84 -11.63
N ARG A 95 28.07 -23.89 -11.99
CA ARG A 95 28.33 -24.25 -13.39
C ARG A 95 27.02 -24.78 -13.98
N PRO A 96 26.53 -24.24 -15.12
CA PRO A 96 25.31 -24.74 -15.74
C PRO A 96 25.52 -26.19 -16.22
N PRO A 97 24.58 -27.11 -15.96
CA PRO A 97 24.64 -28.47 -16.48
C PRO A 97 24.15 -28.49 -17.93
N GLY A 98 24.96 -29.03 -18.83
CA GLY A 98 24.60 -29.21 -20.24
C GLY A 98 25.73 -28.87 -21.20
N LYS A 99 26.75 -29.73 -21.29
CA LYS A 99 27.67 -29.74 -22.42
C LYS A 99 27.71 -31.13 -23.02
N ASN A 100 26.85 -31.36 -24.00
CA ASN A 100 26.96 -32.50 -24.89
C ASN A 100 27.51 -31.97 -26.21
N LEU A 101 28.81 -31.69 -26.26
CA LEU A 101 29.51 -31.52 -27.53
C LEU A 101 29.93 -32.91 -27.98
N SER A 102 29.01 -33.55 -28.70
CA SER A 102 29.29 -34.74 -29.49
C SER A 102 30.42 -34.41 -30.47
N THR A 103 31.53 -35.14 -30.35
CA THR A 103 32.47 -35.31 -31.46
C THR A 103 31.72 -35.88 -32.67
N PRO A 104 32.13 -35.51 -33.87
CA PRO A 104 32.45 -36.58 -34.81
C PRO A 104 33.83 -36.39 -35.41
N SER A 105 34.61 -37.48 -35.38
CA SER A 105 35.61 -37.80 -36.39
C SER A 105 35.02 -37.62 -37.79
N THR A 106 35.81 -37.18 -38.77
CA THR A 106 36.05 -37.90 -40.04
C THR A 106 36.85 -37.02 -41.03
N MET A 107 37.92 -37.64 -41.55
CA MET A 107 38.75 -37.38 -42.75
C MET A 107 39.66 -36.15 -42.79
#